data_AF-A0AA51QQS1-F1
#
_entry.id   AF-A0AA51QQS1-F1
#
_cell.length_a   1.000
_cell.length_b   1.000
_cell.length_c   1.000
_cell.angle_alpha   90.00
_cell.angle_beta   90.00
_cell.angle_gamma   90.00
#
_symmetry.space_group_name_H-M   'P 1'
#
loop_
_entity.id
_entity.type
_entity.pdbx_description
1 polymer ?
#
loop_
_entity_poly.entity_id
_entity_poly.type
_entity_poly.pdbx_seq_one_letter_code
_entity_poly.pdbx_strand_id
1 'polypeptide(L)'
;MVEEGDLRPTDPLIDVVSPLIHPGFAVDRPPFLPAKSLLLSPRVTKKTAERMVNDVPEMRGVVRIGEFVPGIATPDLDLGPKVSTLLAGCDVRADIFPLRTGPLVMYKQQSLLHIEFPRAGYPKIRAVEQHIGNPPEGLFIDACSGVGTLGLAAASLGVPHVVMNDAWYASAFWSAFNLEVNRDDLKISRVKIFEQMEDMQRHPVVHETVKIAETDGDQVIEVFQGDFRELYRVISPEDRMVTAIDLFDKKDLRGIAQIKTDWAKMVGGNVFVP
;
A
#
# COMPACT_ATOMS: atom_id res chain seq x y z
N MET A 1 -5.16 -0.07 31.02
CA MET A 1 -5.19 1.34 30.56
C MET A 1 -5.43 2.30 31.72
N VAL A 2 -6.58 2.28 32.41
CA VAL A 2 -6.80 3.15 33.61
C VAL A 2 -5.86 2.78 34.76
N GLU A 3 -5.71 1.49 35.07
CA GLU A 3 -4.78 1.00 36.11
C GLU A 3 -3.32 1.39 35.85
N GLU A 4 -2.94 1.50 34.58
CA GLU A 4 -1.58 1.84 34.15
C GLU A 4 -1.37 3.35 34.01
N GLY A 5 -2.42 4.17 34.21
CA GLY A 5 -2.36 5.62 34.10
C GLY A 5 -2.47 6.19 32.68
N ASP A 6 -2.61 5.33 31.65
CA ASP A 6 -2.74 5.74 30.24
C ASP A 6 -4.04 6.49 29.95
N LEU A 7 -5.08 6.28 30.77
CA LEU A 7 -6.39 6.91 30.65
C LEU A 7 -6.93 7.36 32.01
N ARG A 8 -7.71 8.45 32.00
CA ARG A 8 -8.56 8.80 33.14
C ARG A 8 -9.86 7.99 33.07
N PRO A 9 -10.49 7.67 34.22
CA PRO A 9 -11.78 6.98 34.26
C PRO A 9 -12.91 7.70 33.48
N THR A 10 -12.76 8.99 33.20
CA THR A 10 -13.74 9.84 32.52
C THR A 10 -13.45 10.07 31.04
N ASP A 11 -12.35 9.53 30.51
CA ASP A 11 -12.03 9.70 29.09
C ASP A 11 -13.03 8.89 28.22
N PRO A 12 -13.55 9.45 27.11
CA PRO A 12 -14.53 8.77 26.28
C PRO A 12 -13.87 7.65 25.46
N LEU A 13 -14.56 6.54 25.24
CA LEU A 13 -14.03 5.36 24.52
C LEU A 13 -13.51 5.67 23.10
N ILE A 14 -14.04 6.72 22.45
CA ILE A 14 -13.57 7.17 21.13
C ILE A 14 -12.12 7.70 21.17
N ASP A 15 -11.66 8.17 22.33
CA ASP A 15 -10.30 8.69 22.55
C ASP A 15 -9.32 7.58 22.99
N VAL A 16 -9.80 6.34 23.10
CA VAL A 16 -9.06 5.23 23.71
C VAL A 16 -8.34 4.41 22.65
N VAL A 17 -9.07 3.89 21.65
CA VAL A 17 -8.51 3.03 20.59
C VAL A 17 -9.44 2.98 19.37
N SER A 18 -8.86 2.93 18.16
CA SER A 18 -9.58 2.54 16.94
C SER A 18 -9.19 1.12 16.51
N PRO A 19 -10.13 0.17 16.42
CA PRO A 19 -9.82 -1.19 16.00
C PRO A 19 -9.64 -1.30 14.48
N LEU A 20 -8.64 -2.08 14.09
CA LEU A 20 -8.39 -2.56 12.74
C LEU A 20 -8.66 -4.06 12.69
N ILE A 21 -9.69 -4.48 11.95
CA ILE A 21 -10.01 -5.90 11.79
C ILE A 21 -8.97 -6.60 10.91
N HIS A 22 -8.74 -7.90 11.17
CA HIS A 22 -7.86 -8.74 10.37
C HIS A 22 -8.54 -10.08 10.03
N PRO A 23 -8.74 -10.41 8.73
CA PRO A 23 -8.40 -9.61 7.56
C PRO A 23 -9.24 -8.33 7.42
N GLY A 24 -8.69 -7.31 6.77
CA GLY A 24 -9.39 -6.07 6.41
C GLY A 24 -10.21 -6.25 5.14
N PHE A 25 -11.47 -5.84 5.14
CA PHE A 25 -12.35 -5.81 3.97
C PHE A 25 -13.31 -4.63 4.09
N ALA A 26 -13.97 -4.24 3.00
CA ALA A 26 -14.94 -3.17 3.04
C ALA A 26 -16.14 -3.56 3.92
N VAL A 27 -16.49 -2.71 4.87
CA VAL A 27 -17.63 -2.88 5.78
C VAL A 27 -18.54 -1.67 5.68
N ASP A 28 -19.85 -1.88 5.62
CA ASP A 28 -20.85 -0.79 5.51
C ASP A 28 -20.98 0.03 6.80
N ARG A 29 -20.40 -0.45 7.90
CA ARG A 29 -20.39 0.15 9.23
C ARG A 29 -19.12 -0.27 9.97
N PRO A 30 -18.59 0.56 10.88
CA PRO A 30 -17.45 0.19 11.71
C PRO A 30 -17.67 -1.19 12.33
N PRO A 31 -16.71 -2.10 12.22
CA PRO A 31 -16.88 -3.45 12.73
C PRO A 31 -17.04 -3.38 14.24
N PHE A 32 -18.05 -4.06 14.79
CA PHE A 32 -18.05 -4.43 16.21
C PHE A 32 -16.86 -5.37 16.40
N LEU A 33 -15.90 -5.00 17.25
CA LEU A 33 -14.66 -5.74 17.56
C LEU A 33 -14.86 -7.27 17.49
N PRO A 34 -14.56 -7.91 16.35
CA PRO A 34 -14.62 -9.36 16.25
C PRO A 34 -13.33 -9.94 16.83
N ALA A 35 -13.35 -11.24 17.08
CA ALA A 35 -12.13 -11.96 17.45
C ALA A 35 -11.03 -11.75 16.38
N LYS A 36 -9.78 -11.48 16.80
CA LYS A 36 -8.59 -11.23 15.98
C LYS A 36 -8.46 -9.80 15.38
N SER A 37 -8.46 -8.76 16.22
CA SER A 37 -8.35 -7.35 15.77
C SER A 37 -7.07 -6.65 16.28
N LEU A 38 -6.52 -5.76 15.47
CA LEU A 38 -5.38 -4.86 15.74
C LEU A 38 -5.89 -3.53 16.34
N LEU A 39 -5.14 -2.85 17.21
CA LEU A 39 -5.59 -1.60 17.85
C LEU A 39 -4.64 -0.42 17.60
N LEU A 40 -5.22 0.78 17.36
CA LEU A 40 -4.48 2.05 17.24
C LEU A 40 -4.76 2.98 18.42
N SER A 41 -3.73 3.43 19.14
CA SER A 41 -3.92 4.42 20.23
C SER A 41 -2.78 5.43 20.34
N PRO A 42 -3.06 6.74 20.45
CA PRO A 42 -2.03 7.75 20.66
C PRO A 42 -1.48 7.79 22.10
N ARG A 43 -2.20 7.23 23.08
CA ARG A 43 -1.87 7.35 24.52
C ARG A 43 -1.37 6.07 25.19
N VAL A 44 -1.43 4.94 24.50
CA VAL A 44 -0.98 3.66 25.06
C VAL A 44 0.53 3.67 25.25
N THR A 45 0.97 3.28 26.44
CA THR A 45 2.38 3.03 26.73
C THR A 45 2.78 1.62 26.31
N LYS A 46 4.09 1.37 26.13
CA LYS A 46 4.60 0.04 25.77
C LYS A 46 4.17 -1.05 26.76
N LYS A 47 4.26 -0.76 28.06
CA LYS A 47 3.84 -1.69 29.13
C LYS A 47 2.36 -2.09 28.98
N THR A 48 1.49 -1.10 28.75
CA THR A 48 0.06 -1.36 28.51
C THR A 48 -0.16 -2.14 27.22
N ALA A 49 0.55 -1.81 26.13
CA ALA A 49 0.46 -2.53 24.86
C ALA A 49 0.85 -4.01 24.99
N GLU A 50 1.92 -4.31 25.73
CA GLU A 50 2.37 -5.69 25.99
C GLU A 50 1.33 -6.47 26.79
N ARG A 51 0.81 -5.87 27.87
CA ARG A 51 -0.28 -6.47 28.67
C ARG A 51 -1.52 -6.71 27.82
N MET A 52 -1.89 -5.74 26.99
CA MET A 52 -2.99 -5.84 26.04
C MET A 52 -2.84 -7.06 25.12
N VAL A 53 -1.71 -7.20 24.42
CA VAL A 53 -1.45 -8.34 23.52
C VAL A 53 -1.43 -9.69 24.27
N ASN A 54 -0.96 -9.72 25.51
CA ASN A 54 -0.90 -10.94 26.32
C ASN A 54 -2.26 -11.36 26.89
N ASP A 55 -3.05 -10.39 27.35
CA ASP A 55 -4.30 -10.63 28.10
C ASP A 55 -5.52 -10.77 27.16
N VAL A 56 -5.44 -10.24 25.94
CA VAL A 56 -6.52 -10.28 24.95
C VAL A 56 -6.06 -11.14 23.77
N PRO A 57 -6.43 -12.44 23.70
CA PRO A 57 -5.98 -13.36 22.65
C PRO A 57 -6.29 -12.90 21.22
N GLU A 58 -7.34 -12.10 21.07
CA GLU A 58 -7.76 -11.48 19.83
C GLU A 58 -6.79 -10.40 19.35
N MET A 59 -5.97 -9.83 20.23
CA MET A 59 -5.14 -8.70 19.91
C MET A 59 -3.84 -9.15 19.27
N ARG A 60 -3.66 -8.77 18.00
CA ARG A 60 -2.44 -9.11 17.24
C ARG A 60 -1.30 -8.13 17.47
N GLY A 61 -1.60 -6.87 17.70
CA GLY A 61 -0.61 -5.84 17.94
C GLY A 61 -1.22 -4.51 18.36
N VAL A 62 -0.35 -3.59 18.75
CA VAL A 62 -0.72 -2.23 19.15
C VAL A 62 0.22 -1.24 18.50
N VAL A 63 -0.33 -0.31 17.72
CA VAL A 63 0.43 0.74 17.06
C VAL A 63 0.07 2.10 17.67
N ARG A 64 1.10 2.87 18.00
CA ARG A 64 0.97 4.27 18.40
C ARG A 64 1.05 5.16 17.18
N ILE A 65 -0.06 5.82 16.90
CA ILE A 65 -0.19 6.81 15.82
C ILE A 65 0.11 8.23 16.35
N GLY A 66 0.60 9.11 15.48
CA GLY A 66 0.72 10.54 15.76
C GLY A 66 -0.27 11.37 14.95
N GLU A 67 -0.20 12.70 15.10
CA GLU A 67 -0.99 13.66 14.31
C GLU A 67 -0.38 13.87 12.90
N PHE A 68 -0.23 12.78 12.16
CA PHE A 68 0.27 12.77 10.78
C PHE A 68 -0.23 11.50 10.07
N VAL A 69 -0.09 11.47 8.76
CA VAL A 69 -0.40 10.29 7.95
C VAL A 69 0.90 9.52 7.65
N PRO A 70 1.04 8.26 8.10
CA PRO A 70 2.28 7.53 7.95
C PRO A 70 2.58 7.13 6.50
N GLY A 71 3.86 7.08 6.13
CA GLY A 71 4.32 6.54 4.83
C GLY A 71 4.11 7.46 3.62
N ILE A 72 3.72 8.72 3.82
CA ILE A 72 3.58 9.72 2.76
C ILE A 72 4.86 10.53 2.63
N ALA A 73 5.53 10.40 1.49
CA ALA A 73 6.68 11.22 1.16
C ALA A 73 6.21 12.61 0.72
N THR A 74 7.02 13.63 0.99
CA THR A 74 6.74 14.97 0.47
C THR A 74 6.87 14.97 -1.07
N PRO A 75 6.15 15.85 -1.81
CA PRO A 75 6.19 15.84 -3.27
C PRO A 75 7.58 16.02 -3.91
N ASP A 76 8.48 16.67 -3.17
CA ASP A 76 9.89 16.93 -3.46
C ASP A 76 10.83 15.80 -3.00
N LEU A 77 10.33 14.83 -2.22
CA LEU A 77 11.07 13.70 -1.67
C LEU A 77 12.24 14.06 -0.74
N ASP A 78 12.38 15.34 -0.36
CA ASP A 78 13.47 15.85 0.47
C ASP A 78 13.42 15.36 1.93
N LEU A 79 12.23 14.95 2.40
CA LEU A 79 12.01 14.46 3.75
C LEU A 79 11.37 13.06 3.72
N GLY A 80 11.98 12.14 4.47
CA GLY A 80 11.40 10.83 4.70
C GLY A 80 10.02 10.94 5.36
N PRO A 81 9.05 10.09 4.95
CA PRO A 81 7.75 10.00 5.60
C PRO A 81 7.85 9.85 7.11
N LYS A 82 6.90 10.47 7.83
CA LYS A 82 6.68 10.12 9.23
C LYS A 82 6.10 8.71 9.31
N VAL A 83 6.41 7.98 10.37
CA VAL A 83 5.91 6.62 10.63
C VAL A 83 5.39 6.50 12.05
N SER A 84 4.42 5.63 12.24
CA SER A 84 3.89 5.28 13.56
C SER A 84 4.82 4.27 14.26
N THR A 85 4.61 4.03 15.55
CA THR A 85 5.44 3.09 16.33
C THR A 85 4.67 1.83 16.66
N LEU A 86 5.17 0.64 16.29
CA LEU A 86 4.70 -0.62 16.85
C LEU A 86 5.14 -0.72 18.32
N LEU A 87 4.19 -0.81 19.25
CA LEU A 87 4.47 -0.91 20.68
C LEU A 87 4.60 -2.37 21.15
N ALA A 88 3.76 -3.26 20.63
CA ALA A 88 3.77 -4.69 20.95
C ALA A 88 3.08 -5.52 19.85
N GLY A 89 3.44 -6.80 19.74
CA GLY A 89 2.82 -7.76 18.83
C GLY A 89 3.27 -7.61 17.37
N CYS A 90 2.32 -7.79 16.44
CA CYS A 90 2.50 -7.70 15.00
C CYS A 90 1.46 -6.74 14.40
N ASP A 91 1.90 -5.83 13.54
CA ASP A 91 1.07 -4.84 12.83
C ASP A 91 0.96 -5.12 11.33
N VAL A 92 1.36 -6.30 10.88
CA VAL A 92 1.09 -6.74 9.50
C VAL A 92 -0.37 -7.18 9.43
N ARG A 93 -1.13 -6.48 8.60
CA ARG A 93 -2.55 -6.75 8.33
C ARG A 93 -2.70 -7.21 6.89
N ALA A 94 -3.38 -8.34 6.69
CA ALA A 94 -3.90 -8.74 5.39
C ALA A 94 -5.20 -7.99 5.10
N ASP A 95 -5.31 -7.39 3.92
CA ASP A 95 -6.54 -6.84 3.34
C ASP A 95 -6.98 -7.74 2.18
N ILE A 96 -8.28 -8.01 2.07
CA ILE A 96 -8.86 -8.84 1.01
C ILE A 96 -9.65 -7.94 0.06
N PHE A 97 -9.33 -7.99 -1.22
CA PHE A 97 -9.97 -7.24 -2.29
C PHE A 97 -10.63 -8.20 -3.29
N PRO A 98 -11.96 -8.19 -3.44
CA PRO A 98 -12.62 -9.05 -4.41
C PRO A 98 -12.36 -8.54 -5.84
N LEU A 99 -11.91 -9.43 -6.72
CA LEU A 99 -11.92 -9.22 -8.17
C LEU A 99 -12.80 -10.26 -8.87
N ARG A 100 -13.15 -10.01 -10.13
CA ARG A 100 -13.85 -10.96 -10.99
C ARG A 100 -13.06 -12.26 -11.24
N THR A 101 -11.75 -12.23 -11.06
CA THR A 101 -10.81 -13.36 -11.29
C THR A 101 -10.49 -14.14 -10.02
N GLY A 102 -10.90 -13.65 -8.85
CA GLY A 102 -10.52 -14.19 -7.55
C GLY A 102 -10.21 -13.06 -6.55
N PRO A 103 -10.14 -13.34 -5.24
CA PRO A 103 -9.73 -12.32 -4.27
C PRO A 103 -8.23 -12.05 -4.35
N LEU A 104 -7.81 -10.79 -4.29
CA LEU A 104 -6.44 -10.41 -3.99
C LEU A 104 -6.23 -10.24 -2.48
N VAL A 105 -5.09 -10.71 -2.00
CA VAL A 105 -4.67 -10.56 -0.61
C VAL A 105 -3.48 -9.61 -0.54
N MET A 106 -3.62 -8.53 0.22
CA MET A 106 -2.60 -7.48 0.33
C MET A 106 -2.10 -7.39 1.77
N TYR A 107 -0.85 -7.72 2.00
CA TYR A 107 -0.22 -7.49 3.31
C TYR A 107 0.27 -6.05 3.41
N LYS A 108 0.03 -5.45 4.58
CA LYS A 108 0.36 -4.06 4.90
C LYS A 108 0.87 -3.97 6.33
N GLN A 109 2.06 -3.41 6.52
CA GLN A 109 2.58 -3.05 7.84
C GLN A 109 2.04 -1.69 8.29
N GLN A 110 1.10 -1.71 9.22
CA GLN A 110 0.28 -0.53 9.57
C GLN A 110 1.09 0.59 10.24
N SER A 111 2.23 0.30 10.87
CA SER A 111 3.08 1.34 11.46
C SER A 111 3.83 2.16 10.41
N LEU A 112 4.09 1.60 9.23
CA LEU A 112 4.94 2.22 8.20
C LEU A 112 4.16 2.84 7.03
N LEU A 113 2.89 2.47 6.87
CA LEU A 113 2.09 2.77 5.69
C LEU A 113 0.80 3.49 6.08
N HIS A 114 0.25 4.25 5.13
CA HIS A 114 -1.03 4.92 5.32
C HIS A 114 -2.13 3.90 5.66
N ILE A 115 -2.76 4.09 6.82
CA ILE A 115 -3.86 3.26 7.30
C ILE A 115 -5.15 3.69 6.60
N GLU A 116 -5.48 3.03 5.51
CA GLU A 116 -6.79 3.13 4.85
C GLU A 116 -7.62 1.86 5.09
N PHE A 117 -8.92 2.05 5.27
CA PHE A 117 -9.89 0.97 5.12
C PHE A 117 -10.40 0.91 3.69
N PRO A 118 -10.56 -0.30 3.11
CA PRO A 118 -11.20 -0.45 1.82
C PRO A 118 -12.61 0.18 1.83
N ARG A 119 -12.89 1.03 0.84
CA ARG A 119 -14.22 1.63 0.68
C ARG A 119 -15.18 0.65 0.02
N ALA A 120 -16.45 0.72 0.40
CA ALA A 120 -17.52 -0.03 -0.26
C ALA A 120 -17.48 0.19 -1.78
N GLY A 121 -17.64 -0.89 -2.55
CA GLY A 121 -17.59 -0.86 -4.02
C GLY A 121 -16.19 -0.80 -4.64
N TYR A 122 -15.11 -0.70 -3.85
CA TYR A 122 -13.71 -0.74 -4.30
C TYR A 122 -13.42 0.18 -5.51
N PRO A 123 -13.64 1.50 -5.38
CA PRO A 123 -13.61 2.43 -6.52
C PRO A 123 -12.28 2.45 -7.27
N LYS A 124 -11.13 2.36 -6.57
CA LYS A 124 -9.82 2.33 -7.22
C LYS A 124 -9.62 1.08 -8.10
N ILE A 125 -10.10 -0.08 -7.64
CA ILE A 125 -10.07 -1.33 -8.43
C ILE A 125 -10.97 -1.22 -9.65
N ARG A 126 -12.19 -0.67 -9.49
CA ARG A 126 -13.08 -0.42 -10.62
C ARG A 126 -12.47 0.53 -11.64
N ALA A 127 -11.72 1.53 -11.19
CA ALA A 127 -11.00 2.43 -12.08
C ALA A 127 -9.96 1.65 -12.92
N VAL A 128 -9.21 0.72 -12.31
CA VAL A 128 -8.31 -0.19 -13.06
C VAL A 128 -9.10 -0.97 -14.11
N GLU A 129 -10.19 -1.66 -13.72
CA GLU A 129 -11.02 -2.44 -14.64
C GLU A 129 -11.54 -1.63 -15.84
N GLN A 130 -11.84 -0.34 -15.64
CA GLN A 130 -12.33 0.55 -16.69
C GLN A 130 -11.22 1.00 -17.67
N HIS A 131 -9.97 1.07 -17.23
CA HIS A 131 -8.88 1.65 -18.02
C HIS A 131 -7.98 0.60 -18.69
N ILE A 132 -7.90 -0.63 -18.17
CA ILE A 132 -7.02 -1.67 -18.75
C ILE A 132 -7.46 -2.17 -20.14
N GLY A 133 -8.67 -1.86 -20.60
CA GLY A 133 -9.16 -2.28 -21.92
C GLY A 133 -9.69 -3.72 -21.99
N ASN A 134 -10.26 -4.08 -23.16
CA ASN A 134 -10.74 -5.43 -23.47
C ASN A 134 -10.54 -5.71 -24.99
N PRO A 135 -9.48 -6.42 -25.42
CA PRO A 135 -8.49 -7.12 -24.60
C PRO A 135 -7.58 -6.16 -23.82
N PRO A 136 -6.96 -6.61 -22.70
CA PRO A 136 -6.07 -5.78 -21.88
C PRO A 136 -4.96 -5.09 -22.69
N GLU A 137 -4.55 -3.91 -22.24
CA GLU A 137 -3.36 -3.21 -22.73
C GLU A 137 -2.07 -4.03 -22.46
N GLY A 138 -0.99 -3.73 -23.20
CA GLY A 138 0.28 -4.46 -23.10
C GLY A 138 1.03 -4.18 -21.80
N LEU A 139 1.00 -2.93 -21.36
CA LEU A 139 1.69 -2.46 -20.17
C LEU A 139 0.77 -1.68 -19.22
N PHE A 140 0.79 -2.03 -17.94
CA PHE A 140 0.17 -1.24 -16.87
C PHE A 140 1.22 -0.73 -15.88
N ILE A 141 1.18 0.55 -15.57
CA ILE A 141 2.11 1.22 -14.65
C ILE A 141 1.34 1.71 -13.43
N ASP A 142 1.67 1.18 -12.25
CA ASP A 142 1.24 1.68 -10.95
C ASP A 142 2.34 2.58 -10.37
N ALA A 143 2.28 3.88 -10.71
CA ALA A 143 3.37 4.83 -10.50
C ALA A 143 3.61 5.19 -9.01
N CYS A 144 2.56 5.09 -8.19
CA CYS A 144 2.57 5.35 -6.76
C CYS A 144 1.85 4.19 -6.04
N SER A 145 2.46 3.02 -6.14
CA SER A 145 1.82 1.73 -5.92
C SER A 145 1.36 1.48 -4.49
N GLY A 146 1.91 2.18 -3.50
CA GLY A 146 1.70 1.83 -2.10
C GLY A 146 2.15 0.39 -1.90
N VAL A 147 1.22 -0.52 -1.56
CA VAL A 147 1.52 -1.96 -1.43
C VAL A 147 1.21 -2.78 -2.68
N GLY A 148 0.95 -2.13 -3.82
CA GLY A 148 0.78 -2.80 -5.12
C GLY A 148 -0.66 -3.15 -5.45
N THR A 149 -1.65 -2.55 -4.79
CA THR A 149 -3.06 -2.96 -4.96
C THR A 149 -3.57 -2.79 -6.39
N LEU A 150 -3.19 -1.71 -7.08
CA LEU A 150 -3.67 -1.45 -8.44
C LEU A 150 -2.88 -2.23 -9.48
N GLY A 151 -1.55 -2.29 -9.34
CA GLY A 151 -0.70 -3.14 -10.18
C GLY A 151 -1.08 -4.62 -10.13
N LEU A 152 -1.25 -5.20 -8.93
CA LEU A 152 -1.67 -6.61 -8.81
C LEU A 152 -3.10 -6.84 -9.31
N ALA A 153 -3.99 -5.85 -9.18
CA ALA A 153 -5.32 -5.94 -9.80
C ALA A 153 -5.21 -5.99 -11.33
N ALA A 154 -4.39 -5.13 -11.94
CA ALA A 154 -4.15 -5.16 -13.38
C ALA A 154 -3.55 -6.50 -13.84
N ALA A 155 -2.56 -7.04 -13.12
CA ALA A 155 -1.96 -8.34 -13.39
C ALA A 155 -3.01 -9.47 -13.33
N SER A 156 -3.81 -9.52 -12.27
CA SER A 156 -4.88 -10.52 -12.10
C SER A 156 -5.95 -10.42 -13.19
N LEU A 157 -6.17 -9.22 -13.73
CA LEU A 157 -7.11 -8.98 -14.83
C LEU A 157 -6.52 -9.32 -16.22
N GLY A 158 -5.28 -9.80 -16.28
CA GLY A 158 -4.65 -10.35 -17.48
C GLY A 158 -3.72 -9.41 -18.24
N VAL A 159 -3.30 -8.28 -17.64
CA VAL A 159 -2.25 -7.44 -18.23
C VAL A 159 -0.93 -8.25 -18.26
N PRO A 160 -0.22 -8.33 -19.41
CA PRO A 160 0.97 -9.16 -19.53
C PRO A 160 2.22 -8.53 -18.90
N HIS A 161 2.36 -7.20 -18.93
CA HIS A 161 3.45 -6.49 -18.28
C HIS A 161 2.92 -5.48 -17.26
N VAL A 162 3.35 -5.60 -16.00
CA VAL A 162 3.00 -4.65 -14.94
C VAL A 162 4.27 -4.07 -14.31
N VAL A 163 4.32 -2.75 -14.18
CA VAL A 163 5.37 -2.03 -13.45
C VAL A 163 4.74 -1.38 -12.22
N MET A 164 5.26 -1.68 -11.03
CA MET A 164 4.87 -1.05 -9.78
C MET A 164 6.02 -0.23 -9.23
N ASN A 165 5.76 1.00 -8.81
CA ASN A 165 6.77 1.91 -8.29
C ASN A 165 6.28 2.61 -7.03
N ASP A 166 7.16 2.82 -6.06
CA ASP A 166 6.92 3.78 -4.99
C ASP A 166 8.23 4.38 -4.50
N ALA A 167 8.24 5.66 -4.17
CA ALA A 167 9.44 6.30 -3.63
C ALA A 167 9.74 5.83 -2.20
N TRP A 168 8.69 5.49 -1.43
CA TRP A 168 8.82 5.03 -0.05
C TRP A 168 9.21 3.54 0.01
N TYR A 169 10.29 3.25 0.73
CA TYR A 169 10.86 1.90 0.77
C TYR A 169 9.87 0.83 1.23
N ALA A 170 9.06 1.11 2.26
CA ALA A 170 8.13 0.12 2.80
C ALA A 170 7.00 -0.17 1.81
N SER A 171 6.54 0.85 1.06
CA SER A 171 5.57 0.67 -0.01
C SER A 171 6.14 -0.26 -1.08
N ALA A 172 7.29 0.08 -1.65
CA ALA A 172 7.95 -0.74 -2.66
C ALA A 172 8.17 -2.18 -2.17
N PHE A 173 8.74 -2.36 -0.97
CA PHE A 173 8.97 -3.69 -0.40
C PHE A 173 7.68 -4.50 -0.27
N TRP A 174 6.60 -3.93 0.27
CA TRP A 174 5.33 -4.65 0.39
C TRP A 174 4.67 -4.92 -0.96
N SER A 175 4.84 -4.06 -1.97
CA SER A 175 4.46 -4.36 -3.36
C SER A 175 5.18 -5.60 -3.91
N ALA A 176 6.47 -5.72 -3.66
CA ALA A 176 7.24 -6.90 -4.04
C ALA A 176 6.83 -8.15 -3.26
N PHE A 177 6.67 -8.04 -1.93
CA PHE A 177 6.27 -9.18 -1.10
C PHE A 177 4.87 -9.68 -1.45
N ASN A 178 3.94 -8.78 -1.82
CA ASN A 178 2.59 -9.16 -2.22
C ASN A 178 2.53 -9.92 -3.56
N LEU A 179 3.60 -9.92 -4.38
CA LEU A 179 3.72 -10.85 -5.50
C LEU A 179 3.83 -12.30 -5.01
N GLU A 180 4.62 -12.56 -3.97
CA GLU A 180 4.73 -13.91 -3.39
C GLU A 180 3.41 -14.34 -2.72
N VAL A 181 2.72 -13.41 -2.05
CA VAL A 181 1.42 -13.68 -1.42
C VAL A 181 0.36 -14.14 -2.43
N ASN A 182 0.37 -13.58 -3.65
CA ASN A 182 -0.63 -13.86 -4.69
C ASN A 182 -0.07 -14.70 -5.85
N ARG A 183 1.09 -15.34 -5.66
CA ARG A 183 1.87 -15.98 -6.73
C ARG A 183 1.08 -17.01 -7.52
N ASP A 184 0.33 -17.87 -6.82
CA ASP A 184 -0.43 -18.96 -7.44
C ASP A 184 -1.58 -18.42 -8.30
N ASP A 185 -2.32 -17.43 -7.80
CA ASP A 185 -3.44 -16.81 -8.51
C ASP A 185 -2.97 -16.01 -9.73
N LEU A 186 -1.77 -15.41 -9.65
CA LEU A 186 -1.12 -14.71 -10.75
C LEU A 186 -0.35 -15.63 -11.70
N LYS A 187 -0.29 -16.95 -11.41
CA LYS A 187 0.47 -17.95 -12.19
C LYS A 187 1.95 -17.58 -12.35
N ILE A 188 2.52 -16.92 -11.35
CA ILE A 188 3.91 -16.51 -11.34
C ILE A 188 4.76 -17.73 -10.97
N SER A 189 5.72 -18.09 -11.82
CA SER A 189 6.57 -19.25 -11.56
C SER A 189 7.62 -18.98 -10.49
N ARG A 190 8.04 -17.72 -10.32
CA ARG A 190 9.00 -17.29 -9.30
C ARG A 190 8.95 -15.78 -9.13
N VAL A 191 9.09 -15.28 -7.91
CA VAL A 191 9.46 -13.88 -7.65
C VAL A 191 10.93 -13.84 -7.23
N LYS A 192 11.69 -12.89 -7.78
CA LYS A 192 13.03 -12.55 -7.31
C LYS A 192 12.91 -11.21 -6.60
N ILE A 193 13.20 -11.18 -5.30
CA ILE A 193 13.30 -9.94 -4.53
C ILE A 193 14.80 -9.68 -4.31
N PHE A 194 15.28 -8.54 -4.78
CA PHE A 194 16.70 -8.17 -4.82
C PHE A 194 17.15 -7.43 -3.55
N GLU A 195 16.22 -6.79 -2.84
CA GLU A 195 16.50 -5.95 -1.69
C GLU A 195 15.77 -6.46 -0.43
N GLN A 196 16.42 -6.33 0.72
CA GLN A 196 15.82 -6.66 2.03
C GLN A 196 15.26 -5.40 2.70
N MET A 197 14.18 -5.55 3.46
CA MET A 197 13.50 -4.44 4.14
C MET A 197 14.47 -3.60 4.99
N GLU A 198 15.37 -4.25 5.73
CA GLU A 198 16.35 -3.59 6.60
C GLU A 198 17.38 -2.76 5.84
N ASP A 199 17.76 -3.19 4.63
CA ASP A 199 18.71 -2.46 3.79
C ASP A 199 18.03 -1.27 3.10
N MET A 200 16.80 -1.47 2.59
CA MET A 200 16.01 -0.39 2.01
C MET A 200 15.65 0.69 3.05
N GLN A 201 15.45 0.31 4.32
CA GLN A 201 15.19 1.27 5.40
C GLN A 201 16.34 2.29 5.60
N ARG A 202 17.58 1.96 5.20
CA ARG A 202 18.71 2.90 5.23
C ARG A 202 18.59 4.01 4.18
N HIS A 203 17.81 3.76 3.14
CA HIS A 203 17.50 4.70 2.05
C HIS A 203 15.98 4.81 1.91
N PRO A 204 15.31 5.41 2.91
CA PRO A 204 13.86 5.32 3.05
C PRO A 204 13.10 5.90 1.85
N VAL A 205 13.70 6.91 1.21
CA VAL A 205 13.22 7.54 -0.01
C VAL A 205 14.40 7.63 -0.96
N VAL A 206 14.18 7.25 -2.22
CA VAL A 206 15.19 7.33 -3.29
C VAL A 206 14.60 8.04 -4.50
N HIS A 207 15.40 8.87 -5.16
CA HIS A 207 15.00 9.55 -6.39
C HIS A 207 15.27 8.67 -7.61
N GLU A 208 16.45 8.04 -7.65
CA GLU A 208 16.82 7.12 -8.73
C GLU A 208 15.98 5.85 -8.67
N THR A 209 15.57 5.37 -9.84
CA THR A 209 14.77 4.16 -9.98
C THR A 209 15.62 2.92 -9.74
N VAL A 210 15.37 2.23 -8.63
CA VAL A 210 16.05 0.97 -8.25
C VAL A 210 15.07 -0.19 -8.40
N LYS A 211 15.43 -1.21 -9.18
CA LYS A 211 14.61 -2.44 -9.29
C LYS A 211 14.74 -3.25 -8.01
N ILE A 212 13.63 -3.51 -7.34
CA ILE A 212 13.60 -4.27 -6.09
C ILE A 212 13.06 -5.68 -6.26
N ALA A 213 12.25 -5.94 -7.30
CA ALA A 213 11.77 -7.28 -7.59
C ALA A 213 11.37 -7.45 -9.06
N GLU A 214 11.38 -8.70 -9.52
CA GLU A 214 10.81 -9.11 -10.80
C GLU A 214 10.25 -10.53 -10.74
N THR A 215 9.40 -10.88 -11.71
CA THR A 215 8.82 -12.22 -11.86
C THR A 215 9.41 -12.99 -13.04
N ASP A 216 9.45 -14.32 -12.91
CA ASP A 216 9.60 -15.23 -14.04
C ASP A 216 8.24 -15.88 -14.35
N GLY A 217 7.86 -16.01 -15.62
CA GLY A 217 6.62 -16.70 -16.04
C GLY A 217 5.98 -16.09 -17.28
N ASP A 218 4.68 -16.33 -17.44
CA ASP A 218 3.87 -15.80 -18.56
C ASP A 218 3.60 -14.29 -18.45
N GLN A 219 3.68 -13.74 -17.23
CA GLN A 219 3.55 -12.32 -16.95
C GLN A 219 4.88 -11.76 -16.46
N VAL A 220 5.23 -10.58 -16.97
CA VAL A 220 6.37 -9.79 -16.50
C VAL A 220 5.85 -8.78 -15.50
N ILE A 221 6.24 -8.91 -14.24
CA ILE A 221 5.91 -7.92 -13.22
C ILE A 221 7.19 -7.44 -12.58
N GLU A 222 7.40 -6.14 -12.59
CA GLU A 222 8.59 -5.49 -12.05
C GLU A 222 8.19 -4.50 -10.96
N VAL A 223 8.97 -4.47 -9.88
CA VAL A 223 8.75 -3.54 -8.78
C VAL A 223 9.99 -2.69 -8.58
N PHE A 224 9.79 -1.39 -8.47
CA PHE A 224 10.83 -0.39 -8.31
C PHE A 224 10.61 0.45 -7.05
N GLN A 225 11.72 0.89 -6.46
CA GLN A 225 11.75 1.99 -5.51
C GLN A 225 12.32 3.22 -6.22
N GLY A 226 11.61 4.35 -6.22
CA GLY A 226 12.09 5.54 -6.93
C GLY A 226 11.05 6.64 -7.10
N ASP A 227 11.51 7.83 -7.51
CA ASP A 227 10.61 8.87 -7.99
C ASP A 227 9.94 8.36 -9.28
N PHE A 228 8.61 8.34 -9.28
CA PHE A 228 7.86 7.92 -10.45
C PHE A 228 8.22 8.76 -11.68
N ARG A 229 8.62 10.02 -11.49
CA ARG A 229 9.06 10.91 -12.56
C ARG A 229 10.29 10.41 -13.32
N GLU A 230 11.08 9.50 -12.75
CA GLU A 230 12.26 8.89 -13.38
C GLU A 230 11.96 7.51 -14.02
N LEU A 231 10.72 7.03 -13.97
CA LEU A 231 10.33 5.74 -14.55
C LEU A 231 10.52 5.66 -16.06
N TYR A 232 10.48 6.77 -16.79
CA TYR A 232 10.73 6.80 -18.24
C TYR A 232 12.11 6.25 -18.63
N ARG A 233 13.05 6.14 -17.68
CA ARG A 233 14.38 5.57 -17.91
C ARG A 233 14.41 4.05 -17.98
N VAL A 234 13.45 3.39 -17.32
CA VAL A 234 13.39 1.92 -17.22
C VAL A 234 12.20 1.33 -17.97
N ILE A 235 11.24 2.18 -18.36
CA ILE A 235 10.08 1.80 -19.14
C ILE A 235 10.36 2.06 -20.61
N SER A 236 10.10 1.06 -21.45
CA SER A 236 10.07 1.24 -22.90
C SER A 236 8.68 1.73 -23.30
N PRO A 237 8.54 2.85 -24.00
CA PRO A 237 7.23 3.31 -24.47
C PRO A 237 6.59 2.25 -25.37
N GLU A 238 5.40 1.78 -24.99
CA GLU A 238 4.57 0.91 -25.82
C GLU A 238 3.37 1.66 -26.41
N ASP A 239 2.91 1.22 -27.58
CA ASP A 239 1.71 1.79 -28.24
C ASP A 239 0.44 1.66 -27.38
N ARG A 240 0.43 0.69 -26.46
CA ARG A 240 -0.71 0.24 -25.67
C ARG A 240 -0.36 0.16 -24.19
N MET A 241 -0.23 1.32 -23.55
CA MET A 241 0.08 1.42 -22.11
C MET A 241 -0.96 2.26 -21.33
N VAL A 242 -1.17 1.89 -20.08
CA VAL A 242 -2.01 2.60 -19.11
C VAL A 242 -1.21 2.88 -17.84
N THR A 243 -1.32 4.09 -17.30
CA THR A 243 -0.67 4.50 -16.04
C THR A 243 -1.71 4.95 -15.03
N ALA A 244 -1.66 4.38 -13.83
CA ALA A 244 -2.31 4.89 -12.63
C ALA A 244 -1.31 5.74 -11.82
N ILE A 245 -1.69 6.98 -11.50
CA ILE A 245 -0.91 7.85 -10.60
C ILE A 245 -1.77 8.19 -9.37
N ASP A 246 -1.72 7.34 -8.34
CA ASP A 246 -2.52 7.50 -7.11
C ASP A 246 -1.84 8.44 -6.10
N LEU A 247 -1.85 9.74 -6.39
CA LEU A 247 -1.31 10.75 -5.47
C LEU A 247 -2.20 10.90 -4.24
N PHE A 248 -1.59 11.13 -3.08
CA PHE A 248 -2.32 11.31 -1.83
C PHE A 248 -3.16 12.60 -1.80
N ASP A 249 -2.57 13.75 -2.15
CA ASP A 249 -3.30 15.02 -2.16
C ASP A 249 -4.01 15.25 -3.49
N LYS A 250 -5.24 14.74 -3.57
CA LYS A 250 -6.10 14.87 -4.75
C LYS A 250 -6.82 16.22 -4.83
N LYS A 251 -6.61 17.14 -3.87
CA LYS A 251 -7.26 18.47 -3.88
C LYS A 251 -6.50 19.45 -4.76
N ASP A 252 -5.22 19.24 -5.02
CA ASP A 252 -4.44 20.05 -5.96
C ASP A 252 -4.68 19.63 -7.41
N LEU A 253 -5.81 20.09 -7.96
CA LEU A 253 -6.18 19.82 -9.35
C LEU A 253 -5.17 20.38 -10.37
N ARG A 254 -4.47 21.48 -10.04
CA ARG A 254 -3.47 22.07 -10.94
C ARG A 254 -2.20 21.23 -10.96
N GLY A 255 -1.71 20.81 -9.80
CA GLY A 255 -0.58 19.89 -9.68
C GLY A 255 -0.84 18.57 -10.38
N ILE A 256 -2.03 17.99 -10.21
CA ILE A 256 -2.43 16.76 -10.91
C ILE A 256 -2.43 16.95 -12.44
N ALA A 257 -2.99 18.05 -12.94
CA ALA A 257 -3.01 18.33 -14.38
C ALA A 257 -1.60 18.52 -14.96
N GLN A 258 -0.71 19.17 -14.20
CA GLN A 258 0.69 19.34 -14.58
C GLN A 258 1.42 18.00 -14.63
N ILE A 259 1.27 17.16 -13.60
CA ILE A 259 1.86 15.81 -13.55
C ILE A 259 1.41 14.96 -14.73
N LYS A 260 0.10 14.98 -15.07
CA LYS A 260 -0.40 14.27 -16.26
C LYS A 260 0.22 14.78 -17.55
N THR A 261 0.38 16.10 -17.68
CA THR A 261 0.98 16.73 -18.86
C THR A 261 2.44 16.34 -19.00
N ASP A 262 3.20 16.34 -17.92
CA ASP A 262 4.63 16.01 -17.95
C ASP A 262 4.85 14.51 -18.16
N TRP A 263 4.01 13.66 -17.54
CA TRP A 263 4.01 12.23 -17.80
C TRP A 263 3.71 11.91 -19.27
N ALA A 264 2.70 12.54 -19.87
CA ALA A 264 2.35 12.33 -21.26
C ALA A 264 3.48 12.75 -22.23
N LYS A 265 4.32 13.72 -21.86
CA LYS A 265 5.49 14.13 -22.66
C LYS A 265 6.66 13.15 -22.55
N MET A 266 6.89 12.59 -21.36
CA MET A 266 8.07 11.77 -21.08
C MET A 266 7.84 10.28 -21.34
N VAL A 267 6.64 9.78 -21.03
CA VAL A 267 6.27 8.35 -21.09
C VAL A 267 5.17 8.13 -22.14
N GLY A 268 4.13 8.96 -22.14
CA GLY A 268 2.98 8.81 -23.02
C GLY A 268 1.88 7.90 -22.46
N GLY A 269 1.08 7.29 -23.33
CA GLY A 269 0.00 6.37 -22.96
C GLY A 269 -1.24 7.04 -22.35
N ASN A 270 -2.17 6.21 -21.88
CA ASN A 270 -3.36 6.67 -21.17
C ASN A 270 -3.05 6.81 -19.66
N VAL A 271 -3.35 7.97 -19.07
CA VAL A 271 -3.05 8.26 -17.66
C VAL A 271 -4.33 8.57 -16.89
N PHE A 272 -4.56 7.86 -15.79
CA PHE A 272 -5.66 8.13 -14.87
C PHE A 272 -5.18 8.30 -13.43
N VAL A 273 -5.99 9.04 -12.66
CA VAL A 273 -5.80 9.22 -11.21
C VAL A 273 -7.03 8.59 -10.56
N PRO A 274 -6.89 7.48 -9.82
CA PRO A 274 -8.00 6.73 -9.25
C PRO A 274 -8.67 7.43 -8.06
#